data_AF-A0A2V2ZJU6-F1
#
_entry.id   AF-A0A2V2ZJU6-F1
#
_cell.length_a   1.000
_cell.length_b   1.000
_cell.length_c   1.000
_cell.angle_alpha   90.00
_cell.angle_beta   90.00
_cell.angle_gamma   90.00
#
_symmetry.space_group_name_H-M   'P 1'
#
loop_
_entity.id
_entity.type
_entity.pdbx_description
1 polymer ?
#
loop_
_entity_poly.entity_id
_entity_poly.type
_entity_poly.pdbx_seq_one_letter_code
_entity_poly.pdbx_strand_id
1 'polypeptide(L)'
;MTTQFDKFTFKMLLATTIREKDDSYIVSEIFTRFPSIQELLEITEEELLAIKGVGKVKAQQIIAALKLARLNPSTAEERFAIRSPEDAFTYLKDMQYLHREEFVCLGLNTKNEVMFRQTVFTGSLNASIVHPRETFLPLIKRCCASAIVAHNHPSGQPEPSREDIEVTKRLVEVGKVGNRGAGPRYHWR
;
A
#
# COMPACT_ATOMS: atom_id res chain seq x y z
N MET A 1 -4.04 -6.28 -15.55
CA MET A 1 -3.81 -4.85 -15.84
C MET A 1 -4.39 -4.08 -14.67
N THR A 2 -3.55 -3.76 -13.69
CA THR A 2 -3.97 -3.13 -12.43
C THR A 2 -4.20 -1.65 -12.69
N THR A 3 -5.43 -1.20 -12.50
CA THR A 3 -5.82 0.20 -12.68
C THR A 3 -5.24 1.01 -11.51
N GLN A 4 -3.97 1.36 -11.60
CA GLN A 4 -3.43 2.46 -10.82
C GLN A 4 -4.28 3.68 -11.20
N PHE A 5 -5.14 4.14 -10.29
CA PHE A 5 -5.91 5.36 -10.49
C PHE A 5 -4.91 6.50 -10.67
N ASP A 6 -4.59 6.79 -11.93
CA ASP A 6 -3.65 7.81 -12.30
C ASP A 6 -4.26 9.18 -11.96
N LYS A 7 -3.50 9.99 -11.19
CA LYS A 7 -3.92 11.32 -10.73
C LYS A 7 -4.24 12.23 -11.93
N PHE A 8 -3.57 12.02 -13.06
CA PHE A 8 -3.85 12.72 -14.30
C PHE A 8 -5.21 12.31 -14.89
N THR A 9 -5.48 11.01 -14.98
CA THR A 9 -6.79 10.47 -15.40
C THR A 9 -7.93 10.96 -14.52
N PHE A 10 -7.76 10.96 -13.19
CA PHE A 10 -8.79 11.45 -12.27
C PHE A 10 -9.07 12.95 -12.46
N LYS A 11 -8.03 13.76 -12.63
CA LYS A 11 -8.16 15.20 -12.91
C LYS A 11 -8.96 15.47 -14.19
N MET A 12 -8.67 14.74 -15.26
CA MET A 12 -9.39 14.82 -16.54
C MET A 12 -10.87 14.46 -16.41
N LEU A 13 -11.18 13.37 -15.71
CA LEU A 13 -12.56 12.91 -15.49
C LEU A 13 -13.36 13.90 -14.63
N LEU A 14 -12.75 14.44 -13.57
CA LEU A 14 -13.39 15.44 -12.72
C LEU A 14 -13.69 16.71 -13.53
N ALA A 15 -12.74 17.21 -14.30
CA ALA A 15 -12.91 18.38 -15.17
C ALA A 15 -14.08 18.18 -16.15
N THR A 16 -14.13 17.01 -16.80
CA THR A 16 -15.23 16.64 -17.71
C THR A 16 -16.59 16.61 -17.01
N THR A 17 -16.66 16.07 -15.79
CA THR A 17 -17.89 15.97 -14.99
C THR A 17 -18.51 17.34 -14.69
N ILE A 18 -17.67 18.34 -14.40
CA ILE A 18 -18.10 19.71 -14.09
C ILE A 18 -18.08 20.65 -15.30
N ARG A 19 -17.84 20.10 -16.50
CA ARG A 19 -17.73 20.84 -17.78
C ARG A 19 -16.69 21.96 -17.75
N GLU A 20 -15.55 21.68 -17.14
CA GLU A 20 -14.37 22.55 -17.11
C GLU A 20 -13.24 21.98 -17.95
N LYS A 21 -12.30 22.85 -18.32
CA LYS A 21 -10.99 22.40 -18.81
C LYS A 21 -10.16 21.86 -17.65
N ASP A 22 -9.32 20.86 -17.91
CA ASP A 22 -8.44 20.24 -16.94
C ASP A 22 -7.35 21.20 -16.43
N ASP A 23 -6.97 22.20 -17.21
CA ASP A 23 -6.05 23.28 -16.84
C ASP A 23 -6.76 24.52 -16.25
N SER A 24 -8.08 24.48 -16.06
CA SER A 24 -8.84 25.60 -15.51
C SER A 24 -8.41 25.94 -14.07
N TYR A 25 -8.67 27.20 -13.68
CA TYR A 25 -8.48 27.65 -12.30
C TYR A 25 -9.25 26.77 -11.29
N ILE A 26 -10.52 26.45 -11.58
CA ILE A 26 -11.37 25.67 -10.66
C ILE A 26 -10.76 24.29 -10.42
N VAL A 27 -10.37 23.59 -11.48
CA VAL A 27 -9.77 22.26 -11.37
C VAL A 27 -8.44 22.36 -10.63
N SER A 28 -7.59 23.32 -10.98
CA SER A 28 -6.29 23.51 -10.32
C SER A 28 -6.43 23.84 -8.83
N GLU A 29 -7.38 24.68 -8.46
CA GLU A 29 -7.66 25.06 -7.07
C GLU A 29 -8.18 23.88 -6.25
N ILE A 30 -9.06 23.04 -6.82
CA ILE A 30 -9.54 21.81 -6.17
C ILE A 30 -8.36 20.88 -5.82
N PHE A 31 -7.47 20.60 -6.78
CA PHE A 31 -6.32 19.72 -6.53
C PHE A 31 -5.20 20.36 -5.68
N THR A 32 -5.22 21.69 -5.54
CA THR A 32 -4.31 22.42 -4.64
C THR A 32 -4.81 22.36 -3.20
N ARG A 33 -6.11 22.55 -2.98
CA ARG A 33 -6.73 22.45 -1.64
C ARG A 33 -6.85 21.02 -1.13
N PHE A 34 -7.08 20.07 -2.04
CA PHE A 34 -7.30 18.64 -1.73
C PHE A 34 -6.31 17.79 -2.54
N PRO A 35 -5.03 17.72 -2.14
CA PRO A 35 -3.98 17.06 -2.90
C PRO A 35 -4.12 15.54 -3.03
N SER A 36 -4.91 14.88 -2.17
CA SER A 36 -5.13 13.43 -2.18
C SER A 36 -6.57 13.01 -2.54
N ILE A 37 -6.72 11.79 -3.06
CA ILE A 37 -8.05 11.23 -3.39
C ILE A 37 -8.87 11.04 -2.12
N GLN A 38 -8.24 10.65 -1.01
CA GLN A 38 -8.90 10.47 0.29
C GLN A 38 -9.54 11.79 0.75
N GLU A 39 -8.80 12.89 0.70
CA GLU A 39 -9.33 14.23 1.04
C GLU A 39 -10.47 14.64 0.10
N LEU A 40 -10.33 14.39 -1.21
CA LEU A 40 -11.38 14.68 -2.18
C LEU A 40 -12.65 13.87 -1.90
N LEU A 41 -12.54 12.61 -1.47
CA LEU A 41 -13.71 11.81 -1.13
C LEU A 41 -14.45 12.39 0.09
N GLU A 42 -13.73 13.00 1.03
CA GLU A 42 -14.27 13.54 2.28
C GLU A 42 -14.75 15.00 2.21
N ILE A 43 -14.58 15.65 1.06
CA ILE A 43 -14.96 17.05 0.84
C ILE A 43 -16.43 17.33 1.11
N THR A 44 -16.70 18.49 1.72
CA THR A 44 -18.05 19.00 1.99
C THR A 44 -18.56 19.94 0.90
N GLU A 45 -19.88 20.19 0.87
CA GLU A 45 -20.46 21.15 -0.09
C GLU A 45 -19.99 22.58 0.23
N GLU A 46 -19.85 22.91 1.52
CA GLU A 46 -19.39 24.21 2.00
C GLU A 46 -17.97 24.53 1.54
N GLU A 47 -17.06 23.55 1.63
CA GLU A 47 -15.68 23.69 1.16
C GLU A 47 -15.59 23.90 -0.35
N LEU A 48 -16.45 23.23 -1.11
CA LEU A 48 -16.56 23.41 -2.56
C LEU A 48 -17.09 24.81 -2.91
N LEU A 49 -18.12 25.28 -2.22
CA LEU A 49 -18.70 26.61 -2.43
C LEU A 49 -17.71 27.75 -2.07
N ALA A 50 -16.73 27.47 -1.20
CA ALA A 50 -15.64 28.41 -0.89
C ALA A 50 -14.62 28.59 -2.03
N ILE A 51 -14.70 27.79 -3.11
CA ILE A 51 -13.87 27.93 -4.30
C ILE A 51 -14.55 28.89 -5.27
N LYS A 52 -13.88 30.00 -5.59
CA LYS A 52 -14.38 30.98 -6.57
C LYS A 52 -14.67 30.31 -7.92
N GLY A 53 -15.91 30.42 -8.39
CA GLY A 53 -16.36 29.82 -9.65
C GLY A 53 -17.05 28.45 -9.50
N VAL A 54 -17.09 27.89 -8.28
CA VAL A 54 -17.87 26.70 -7.95
C VAL A 54 -19.21 27.13 -7.36
N GLY A 55 -20.26 27.06 -8.16
CA GLY A 55 -21.64 27.25 -7.71
C GLY A 55 -22.28 25.95 -7.24
N LYS A 56 -23.48 26.06 -6.64
CA LYS A 56 -24.24 24.94 -6.08
C LYS A 56 -24.38 23.73 -7.02
N VAL A 57 -24.64 23.98 -8.30
CA VAL A 57 -24.78 22.91 -9.31
C VAL A 57 -23.49 22.10 -9.45
N LYS A 58 -22.32 22.77 -9.60
CA LYS A 58 -21.03 22.09 -9.73
C LYS A 58 -20.64 21.38 -8.44
N ALA A 59 -20.89 22.01 -7.28
CA ALA A 59 -20.63 21.39 -5.98
C ALA A 59 -21.42 20.07 -5.84
N GLN A 60 -22.71 20.09 -6.17
CA GLN A 60 -23.55 18.89 -6.15
C GLN A 60 -23.09 17.82 -7.15
N GLN A 61 -22.65 18.21 -8.36
CA GLN A 61 -22.08 17.28 -9.34
C GLN A 61 -20.82 16.58 -8.81
N ILE A 62 -19.90 17.33 -8.20
CA ILE A 62 -18.66 16.78 -7.61
C ILE A 62 -19.02 15.83 -6.48
N ILE A 63 -19.85 16.25 -5.53
CA ILE A 63 -20.28 15.41 -4.41
C ILE A 63 -20.98 14.15 -4.89
N ALA A 64 -21.86 14.23 -5.90
CA ALA A 64 -22.53 13.07 -6.47
C ALA A 64 -21.54 12.09 -7.12
N ALA A 65 -20.58 12.59 -7.91
CA ALA A 65 -19.56 11.77 -8.54
C ALA A 65 -18.68 11.06 -7.50
N LEU A 66 -18.28 11.76 -6.44
CA LEU A 66 -17.50 11.19 -5.33
C LEU A 66 -18.32 10.16 -4.54
N LYS A 67 -19.61 10.42 -4.31
CA LYS A 67 -20.52 9.44 -3.69
C LYS A 67 -20.67 8.19 -4.56
N LEU A 68 -20.80 8.32 -5.87
CA LEU A 68 -20.82 7.18 -6.79
C LEU A 68 -19.50 6.39 -6.74
N ALA A 69 -18.36 7.09 -6.68
CA ALA A 69 -17.05 6.45 -6.49
C ALA A 69 -16.94 5.73 -5.14
N ARG A 70 -17.63 6.20 -4.09
CA ARG A 70 -17.71 5.51 -2.78
C ARG A 70 -18.66 4.30 -2.80
N LEU A 71 -19.76 4.39 -3.53
CA LEU A 71 -20.75 3.30 -3.66
C LEU A 71 -20.21 2.12 -4.46
N ASN A 72 -19.21 2.38 -5.29
CA ASN A 72 -18.43 1.37 -5.99
C ASN A 72 -17.02 1.39 -5.37
N PRO A 73 -16.83 0.93 -4.11
CA PRO A 73 -15.48 0.66 -3.66
C PRO A 73 -14.93 -0.26 -4.74
N SER A 74 -13.86 0.18 -5.43
CA SER A 74 -13.10 -0.68 -6.34
C SER A 74 -13.10 -2.04 -5.68
N THR A 75 -13.82 -3.02 -6.29
CA THR A 75 -14.12 -4.32 -5.68
C THR A 75 -12.88 -4.67 -4.93
N ALA A 76 -12.94 -4.65 -3.58
CA ALA A 76 -11.73 -4.77 -2.77
C ALA A 76 -11.02 -5.97 -3.38
N GLU A 77 -9.92 -5.73 -4.12
CA GLU A 77 -9.33 -6.79 -4.93
C GLU A 77 -9.22 -7.95 -3.97
N GLU A 78 -9.78 -9.12 -4.28
CA GLU A 78 -9.77 -10.23 -3.32
C GLU A 78 -8.32 -10.40 -2.86
N ARG A 79 -8.04 -9.87 -1.66
CA ARG A 79 -6.66 -9.71 -1.24
C ARG A 79 -6.26 -11.09 -0.83
N PHE A 80 -5.15 -11.56 -1.39
CA PHE A 80 -4.64 -12.86 -1.07
C PHE A 80 -4.43 -12.95 0.45
N ALA A 81 -5.16 -13.86 1.10
CA ALA A 81 -5.10 -14.06 2.54
C ALA A 81 -4.06 -15.14 2.84
N ILE A 82 -3.05 -14.81 3.64
CA ILE A 82 -2.02 -15.76 4.07
C ILE A 82 -2.46 -16.38 5.39
N ARG A 83 -2.86 -17.66 5.35
CA ARG A 83 -3.31 -18.41 6.53
C ARG A 83 -2.32 -19.51 6.92
N SER A 84 -1.43 -19.89 6.01
CA SER A 84 -0.36 -20.85 6.25
C SER A 84 0.95 -20.45 5.56
N PRO A 85 2.09 -21.08 5.89
CA PRO A 85 3.34 -20.89 5.15
C PRO A 85 3.22 -21.23 3.66
N GLU A 86 2.41 -22.23 3.30
CA GLU A 86 2.15 -22.61 1.90
C GLU A 86 1.43 -21.49 1.13
N ASP A 87 0.54 -20.75 1.77
CA ASP A 87 -0.09 -19.56 1.18
C ASP A 87 0.97 -18.48 0.92
N ALA A 88 1.87 -18.24 1.87
CA ALA A 88 2.96 -17.28 1.71
C ALA A 88 3.90 -17.67 0.58
N PHE A 89 4.27 -18.96 0.50
CA PHE A 89 5.06 -19.50 -0.61
C PHE A 89 4.34 -19.34 -1.95
N THR A 90 3.04 -19.66 -2.00
CA THR A 90 2.23 -19.50 -3.22
C THR A 90 2.18 -18.04 -3.68
N TYR A 91 2.00 -17.10 -2.74
CA TYR A 91 1.99 -15.67 -3.03
C TYR A 91 3.34 -15.15 -3.54
N LEU A 92 4.44 -15.73 -3.06
CA LEU A 92 5.83 -15.33 -3.39
C LEU A 92 6.49 -16.25 -4.42
N LYS A 93 5.72 -17.12 -5.08
CA LYS A 93 6.23 -18.16 -5.96
C LYS A 93 7.03 -17.60 -7.14
N ASP A 94 6.76 -16.37 -7.55
CA ASP A 94 7.53 -15.68 -8.61
C ASP A 94 8.99 -15.44 -8.22
N MET A 95 9.30 -15.32 -6.92
CA MET A 95 10.66 -15.05 -6.44
C MET A 95 11.65 -16.18 -6.76
N GLN A 96 11.16 -17.40 -7.00
CA GLN A 96 12.02 -18.53 -7.38
C GLN A 96 12.73 -18.32 -8.73
N TYR A 97 12.19 -17.45 -9.59
CA TYR A 97 12.74 -17.17 -10.92
C TYR A 97 13.73 -15.99 -10.92
N LEU A 98 13.93 -15.34 -9.76
CA LEU A 98 14.82 -14.19 -9.66
C LEU A 98 16.29 -14.66 -9.63
N HIS A 99 17.10 -14.07 -10.52
CA HIS A 99 18.54 -14.36 -10.62
C HIS A 99 19.38 -13.66 -9.55
N ARG A 100 18.76 -12.79 -8.75
CA ARG A 100 19.38 -12.10 -7.62
C ARG A 100 18.60 -12.42 -6.36
N GLU A 101 19.29 -12.43 -5.22
CA GLU A 101 18.63 -12.47 -3.93
C GLU A 101 17.85 -11.18 -3.72
N GLU A 102 16.58 -11.29 -3.34
CA GLU A 102 15.72 -10.17 -2.95
C GLU A 102 15.15 -10.44 -1.57
N PHE A 103 15.27 -9.47 -0.67
CA PHE A 103 14.58 -9.48 0.61
C PHE A 103 13.29 -8.68 0.49
N VAL A 104 12.16 -9.34 0.72
CA VAL A 104 10.83 -8.81 0.54
C VAL A 104 10.10 -8.77 1.87
N CYS A 105 9.32 -7.71 2.08
CA CYS A 105 8.39 -7.56 3.20
C CYS A 105 6.96 -7.44 2.67
N LEU A 106 6.06 -8.24 3.23
CA LEU A 106 4.62 -8.17 3.02
C LEU A 106 3.97 -7.50 4.23
N GLY A 107 3.22 -6.44 3.99
CA GLY A 107 2.37 -5.81 5.00
C GLY A 107 0.98 -6.44 4.99
N LEU A 108 0.49 -6.87 6.16
CA LEU A 108 -0.79 -7.56 6.30
C LEU A 108 -1.79 -6.76 7.14
N ASN A 109 -3.08 -6.89 6.84
CA ASN A 109 -4.15 -6.38 7.69
C ASN A 109 -4.53 -7.39 8.80
N THR A 110 -5.52 -7.06 9.63
CA THR A 110 -6.00 -7.90 10.74
C THR A 110 -6.64 -9.24 10.30
N LYS A 111 -6.96 -9.40 9.01
CA LYS A 111 -7.46 -10.63 8.40
C LYS A 111 -6.35 -11.45 7.72
N ASN A 112 -5.09 -11.05 7.90
CA ASN A 112 -3.91 -11.60 7.20
C ASN A 112 -3.97 -11.47 5.67
N GLU A 113 -4.70 -10.47 5.17
CA GLU A 113 -4.75 -10.16 3.74
C GLU A 113 -3.57 -9.25 3.37
N VAL A 114 -2.90 -9.56 2.25
CA VAL A 114 -1.74 -8.78 1.78
C VAL A 114 -2.20 -7.39 1.34
N MET A 115 -1.71 -6.37 2.05
CA MET A 115 -1.95 -4.96 1.73
C MET A 115 -0.93 -4.44 0.71
N PHE A 116 0.32 -4.89 0.82
CA PHE A 116 1.38 -4.56 -0.13
C PHE A 116 2.53 -5.57 -0.03
N ARG A 117 3.31 -5.65 -1.11
CA ARG A 117 4.62 -6.31 -1.20
C ARG A 117 5.68 -5.26 -1.46
N GLN A 118 6.77 -5.26 -0.72
CA GLN A 118 7.89 -4.36 -0.93
C GLN A 118 9.22 -5.10 -0.89
N THR A 119 10.01 -4.98 -1.94
CA THR A 119 11.43 -5.37 -1.92
C THR A 119 12.18 -4.33 -1.08
N VAL A 120 12.74 -4.77 0.05
CA VAL A 120 13.55 -3.95 0.98
C VAL A 120 14.99 -3.91 0.51
N PHE A 121 15.47 -5.00 -0.11
CA PHE A 121 16.84 -5.11 -0.58
C PHE A 121 16.95 -6.08 -1.77
N THR A 122 17.91 -5.81 -2.66
CA THR A 122 18.27 -6.67 -3.80
C THR A 122 19.80 -6.82 -3.84
N GLY A 123 20.30 -8.05 -3.87
CA GLY A 123 21.71 -8.39 -3.81
C GLY A 123 21.99 -9.41 -2.70
N SER A 124 23.25 -9.86 -2.57
CA SER A 124 23.64 -10.84 -1.56
C SER A 124 23.29 -10.38 -0.16
N LEU A 125 22.52 -11.18 0.58
CA LEU A 125 22.01 -10.82 1.91
C LEU A 125 23.15 -10.77 2.94
N ASN A 126 23.78 -9.60 3.09
CA ASN A 126 24.64 -9.34 4.25
C ASN A 126 23.77 -8.82 5.40
N ALA A 127 23.89 -9.40 6.60
CA ALA A 127 23.08 -9.09 7.78
C ALA A 127 23.06 -7.59 8.19
N SER A 128 24.07 -6.83 7.76
CA SER A 128 24.20 -5.38 7.96
C SER A 128 23.28 -4.54 7.07
N ILE A 129 22.68 -5.09 6.00
CA ILE A 129 21.98 -4.30 4.99
C ILE A 129 20.46 -4.19 5.24
N VAL A 130 19.82 -5.22 5.81
CA VAL A 130 18.36 -5.21 6.06
C VAL A 130 18.04 -4.43 7.34
N HIS A 131 18.09 -3.11 7.27
CA HIS A 131 17.90 -2.26 8.44
C HIS A 131 16.42 -2.20 8.89
N PRO A 132 16.10 -2.40 10.19
CA PRO A 132 14.72 -2.38 10.68
C PRO A 132 13.94 -1.11 10.28
N ARG A 133 14.60 0.05 10.23
CA ARG A 133 13.98 1.29 9.74
C ARG A 133 13.34 1.15 8.36
N GLU A 134 14.04 0.53 7.41
CA GLU A 134 13.54 0.37 6.03
C GLU A 134 12.42 -0.66 5.96
N THR A 135 12.46 -1.69 6.80
CA THR A 135 11.40 -2.71 6.87
C THR A 135 10.13 -2.18 7.55
N PHE A 136 10.26 -1.44 8.66
CA PHE A 136 9.13 -1.03 9.50
C PHE A 136 8.47 0.30 9.07
N LEU A 137 9.21 1.26 8.51
CA LEU A 137 8.65 2.52 8.05
C LEU A 137 7.44 2.35 7.10
N PRO A 138 7.48 1.50 6.05
CA PRO A 138 6.33 1.30 5.17
C PRO A 138 5.17 0.56 5.82
N LEU A 139 5.44 -0.31 6.79
CA LEU A 139 4.41 -1.02 7.57
C LEU A 139 3.64 -0.05 8.47
N ILE A 140 4.37 0.83 9.17
CA ILE A 140 3.80 1.86 10.05
C ILE A 140 3.00 2.88 9.25
N LYS A 141 3.56 3.40 8.15
CA LYS A 141 2.87 4.38 7.27
C LYS A 141 1.52 3.86 6.74
N ARG A 142 1.36 2.54 6.63
CA ARG A 142 0.15 1.89 6.10
C ARG A 142 -0.68 1.20 7.18
N CYS A 143 -0.36 1.41 8.46
CA CYS A 143 -1.09 0.84 9.60
C CYS A 143 -1.28 -0.69 9.49
N CYS A 144 -0.25 -1.42 9.07
CA CYS A 144 -0.31 -2.88 8.99
C CYS A 144 -0.46 -3.50 10.38
N ALA A 145 -1.26 -4.55 10.48
CA ALA A 145 -1.45 -5.30 11.72
C ALA A 145 -0.30 -6.28 11.98
N SER A 146 0.27 -6.84 10.91
CA SER A 146 1.39 -7.78 10.97
C SER A 146 2.20 -7.69 9.67
N ALA A 147 3.34 -8.40 9.66
CA ALA A 147 4.21 -8.45 8.51
C ALA A 147 4.82 -9.83 8.35
N ILE A 148 5.10 -10.17 7.10
CA ILE A 148 5.86 -11.33 6.68
C ILE A 148 7.13 -10.84 5.98
N VAL A 149 8.26 -11.49 6.22
CA VAL A 149 9.50 -11.26 5.48
C VAL A 149 9.94 -12.55 4.80
N ALA A 150 10.51 -12.43 3.61
CA ALA A 150 11.01 -13.56 2.84
C ALA A 150 12.21 -13.14 2.00
N HIS A 151 13.04 -14.10 1.63
CA HIS A 151 14.06 -13.93 0.59
C HIS A 151 14.11 -15.16 -0.30
N ASN A 152 14.62 -15.00 -1.52
CA ASN A 152 14.97 -16.11 -2.39
C ASN A 152 16.48 -16.35 -2.38
N HIS A 153 16.90 -17.61 -2.52
CA HIS A 153 18.26 -17.97 -2.88
C HIS A 153 18.28 -18.46 -4.34
N PRO A 154 19.00 -17.79 -5.26
CA PRO A 154 19.15 -18.25 -6.65
C PRO A 154 19.75 -19.66 -6.78
N SER A 155 20.45 -20.14 -5.75
CA SER A 155 20.96 -21.52 -5.66
C SER A 155 19.85 -22.58 -5.51
N GLY A 156 18.64 -22.17 -5.11
CA GLY A 156 17.51 -23.07 -4.85
C GLY A 156 17.58 -23.82 -3.52
N GLN A 157 18.58 -23.54 -2.67
CA GLN A 157 18.69 -24.15 -1.34
C GLN A 157 17.80 -23.41 -0.33
N PRO A 158 16.87 -24.09 0.35
CA PRO A 158 15.96 -23.46 1.31
C PRO A 158 16.52 -23.39 2.75
N GLU A 159 17.72 -23.91 2.98
CA GLU A 159 18.34 -23.92 4.31
C GLU A 159 18.80 -22.51 4.69
N PRO A 160 18.30 -21.96 5.81
CA PRO A 160 18.64 -20.59 6.18
C PRO A 160 20.11 -20.50 6.61
N SER A 161 20.78 -19.45 6.16
CA SER A 161 22.10 -19.08 6.65
C SER A 161 22.02 -18.57 8.10
N ARG A 162 23.18 -18.42 8.74
CA ARG A 162 23.25 -17.83 10.08
C ARG A 162 22.78 -16.38 10.05
N GLU A 163 23.11 -15.66 8.98
CA GLU A 163 22.76 -14.28 8.73
C GLU A 163 21.23 -14.10 8.64
N ASP A 164 20.53 -15.03 7.98
CA ASP A 164 19.07 -15.04 7.90
C ASP A 164 18.41 -15.14 9.27
N ILE A 165 18.95 -16.02 10.12
CA ILE A 165 18.49 -16.22 11.49
C ILE A 165 18.72 -14.95 12.32
N GLU A 166 19.88 -14.31 12.20
CA GLU A 166 20.22 -13.08 12.93
C GLU A 166 19.35 -11.89 12.50
N VAL A 167 19.13 -11.68 11.20
CA VAL A 167 18.23 -10.65 10.66
C VAL A 167 16.81 -10.87 11.18
N THR A 168 16.31 -12.11 11.11
CA THR A 168 14.96 -12.45 11.57
C THR A 168 14.79 -12.16 13.06
N LYS A 169 15.74 -12.59 13.91
CA LYS A 169 15.72 -12.31 15.36
C LYS A 169 15.68 -10.81 15.65
N ARG A 170 16.52 -10.02 14.97
CA ARG A 170 16.55 -8.56 15.13
C ARG A 170 15.21 -7.91 14.78
N LEU A 171 14.60 -8.31 13.66
CA LEU A 171 13.29 -7.78 13.25
C LEU A 171 12.18 -8.15 14.24
N VAL A 172 12.18 -9.38 14.74
CA VAL A 172 11.22 -9.84 15.76
C VAL A 172 11.34 -9.03 17.05
N GLU A 173 12.56 -8.76 17.50
CA GLU A 173 12.81 -7.96 18.71
C GLU A 173 12.26 -6.53 18.56
N VAL A 174 12.57 -5.85 17.46
CA VAL A 174 12.04 -4.50 17.17
C VAL A 174 10.51 -4.51 17.08
N GLY A 175 9.94 -5.51 16.42
CA GLY A 175 8.48 -5.66 16.28
C GLY A 175 7.75 -5.80 17.62
N LYS A 176 8.35 -6.47 18.62
CA LYS A 176 7.78 -6.61 19.97
C LYS A 176 7.72 -5.28 20.71
N VAL A 177 8.73 -4.42 20.56
CA VAL A 177 8.79 -3.12 21.23
C VAL A 177 7.67 -2.19 20.72
N GLY A 178 7.35 -2.26 19.42
CA GLY A 178 6.27 -1.47 18.81
C GLY A 178 4.86 -1.99 19.07
N ASN A 179 4.70 -3.27 19.44
CA ASN A 179 3.40 -3.95 19.49
C ASN A 179 2.98 -4.30 20.93
N ARG A 180 2.72 -3.28 21.76
CA ARG A 180 2.11 -3.46 23.10
C ARG A 180 0.61 -3.82 23.04
N GLY A 181 0.20 -4.74 22.15
CA GLY A 181 -1.20 -5.12 21.98
C GLY A 181 -1.51 -6.38 21.15
N ALA A 182 -0.63 -6.83 20.25
CA ALA A 182 -0.85 -8.08 19.50
C ALA A 182 0.43 -8.91 19.47
N GLY A 183 0.40 -10.09 20.10
CA GLY A 183 1.53 -11.02 20.09
C GLY A 183 1.84 -11.47 18.65
N PRO A 184 3.12 -11.54 18.25
CA PRO A 184 3.45 -12.06 16.94
C PRO A 184 3.14 -13.56 16.85
N ARG A 185 2.34 -13.95 15.85
CA ARG A 185 2.26 -15.34 15.39
C ARG A 185 3.28 -15.52 14.28
N TYR A 186 4.42 -16.13 14.60
CA TYR A 186 5.38 -16.56 13.60
C TYR A 186 5.42 -18.09 13.58
N HIS A 187 5.16 -18.66 12.42
CA HIS A 187 5.45 -20.05 12.08
C HIS A 187 6.01 -20.04 10.66
N TRP A 188 7.19 -20.62 10.49
CA TRP A 188 7.86 -20.77 9.20
C TRP A 188 8.26 -22.23 9.01
N ARG A 189 7.89 -22.77 7.85
CA ARG A 189 8.57 -23.81 7.09
C ARG A 189 8.43 -23.45 5.62
#